data_AF-A0A9K3MYN7-F1
#
_entry.id   AF-A0A9K3MYN7-F1
#
_cell.length_a   1.000
_cell.length_b   1.000
_cell.length_c   1.000
_cell.angle_alpha   90.00
_cell.angle_beta   90.00
_cell.angle_gamma   90.00
#
_symmetry.space_group_name_H-M   'P 1'
#
loop_
_entity.id
_entity.type
_entity.pdbx_description
1 polymer ?
#
loop_
_entity_poly.entity_id
_entity_poly.type
_entity_poly.pdbx_seq_one_letter_code
_entity_poly.pdbx_strand_id
1 'polypeptide(L)' 'MSHTELMTVAPPPATSSSPAPTSLAPGFRFHPTDEELVRYYLRRKVCRKPFRFEAVSEVDV' A
#
# COMPACT_ATOMS: atom_id res chain seq x y z
N MET A 1 -37.47 37.81 19.46
CA MET A 1 -38.03 36.83 18.52
C MET A 1 -36.92 35.84 18.20
N SER A 2 -37.14 34.62 18.67
CA SER A 2 -36.27 33.45 18.61
C SER A 2 -35.88 33.11 17.18
N HIS A 3 -34.58 33.00 16.88
CA HIS A 3 -34.13 32.43 15.62
C HIS A 3 -33.53 31.05 15.90
N THR A 4 -34.38 30.07 15.65
CA THR A 4 -34.14 28.69 15.23
C THR A 4 -32.69 28.22 15.10
N GLU A 5 -32.46 27.14 15.85
CA GLU A 5 -31.48 26.07 15.68
C GLU A 5 -31.16 25.77 14.20
N LEU A 6 -29.88 25.85 13.84
CA LEU A 6 -29.34 25.25 12.62
C LEU A 6 -28.46 24.09 13.07
N MET A 7 -29.05 22.90 13.17
CA MET A 7 -28.33 21.63 13.23
C MET A 7 -27.35 21.56 12.06
N THR A 8 -26.07 21.80 12.31
CA THR A 8 -25.00 21.38 11.40
C THR A 8 -24.88 19.87 11.54
N VAL A 9 -25.42 19.15 10.56
CA VAL A 9 -25.05 17.75 10.31
C VAL A 9 -23.55 17.75 10.04
N ALA A 10 -22.78 17.17 10.95
CA ALA A 10 -21.36 16.90 10.72
C ALA A 10 -21.23 16.09 9.43
N PRO A 11 -20.32 16.46 8.51
CA PRO A 11 -20.08 15.66 7.32
C PRO A 11 -19.67 14.24 7.75
N PRO A 12 -20.13 13.18 7.04
CA PRO A 12 -19.65 11.83 7.32
C PRO A 12 -18.12 11.83 7.25
N PRO A 13 -17.40 11.02 8.06
CA PRO A 13 -15.97 10.89 7.90
C PRO A 13 -15.74 10.34 6.50
N ALA A 14 -15.32 11.20 5.58
CA ALA A 14 -14.74 10.79 4.33
C ALA A 14 -13.58 9.89 4.74
N THR A 15 -13.80 8.58 4.63
CA THR A 15 -12.75 7.58 4.71
C THR A 15 -11.94 7.77 3.45
N SER A 16 -11.13 8.83 3.43
CA SER A 16 -9.97 8.92 2.59
C SER A 16 -9.04 7.82 3.09
N SER A 17 -9.23 6.62 2.56
CA SER A 17 -8.21 5.57 2.58
C SER A 17 -7.04 6.03 1.69
N SER A 18 -6.40 7.14 2.08
CA SER A 18 -5.08 7.45 1.62
C SER A 18 -4.23 6.25 2.06
N PRO A 19 -3.65 5.47 1.13
CA PRO A 19 -2.76 4.40 1.54
C PRO A 19 -1.70 5.03 2.43
N ALA A 20 -1.49 4.44 3.61
CA ALA A 20 -0.48 4.94 4.55
C ALA A 20 0.82 5.21 3.77
N PRO A 21 1.47 6.37 3.97
CA PRO A 21 2.65 6.70 3.21
C PRO A 21 3.69 5.60 3.45
N THR A 22 4.00 4.84 2.39
CA THR A 22 5.20 4.01 2.38
C THR A 22 6.36 4.93 2.73
N SER A 23 7.22 4.56 3.69
CA SER A 23 8.36 5.37 4.18
C SER A 23 9.43 5.71 3.13
N LEU A 24 9.11 5.55 1.85
CA LEU A 24 9.98 5.72 0.70
C LEU A 24 9.84 7.14 0.18
N ALA A 25 10.93 7.68 -0.35
CA ALA A 25 10.92 8.99 -0.97
C ALA A 25 9.96 9.02 -2.18
N PRO A 26 9.36 10.19 -2.48
CA PRO A 26 8.58 10.36 -3.70
C PRO A 26 9.37 9.90 -4.94
N GLY A 27 8.73 9.07 -5.77
CA GLY A 27 9.36 8.50 -6.97
C GLY A 27 10.06 7.15 -6.78
N PHE A 28 10.19 6.65 -5.54
CA PHE A 28 10.65 5.28 -5.34
C PHE A 28 9.58 4.29 -5.81
N ARG A 29 9.97 3.41 -6.71
CA ARG A 29 9.08 2.43 -7.35
C ARG A 29 9.79 1.10 -7.47
N PHE A 30 9.00 0.06 -7.60
CA PHE A 30 9.51 -1.28 -7.84
C PHE A 30 9.97 -1.41 -9.30
N HIS A 31 11.28 -1.32 -9.53
CA HIS A 31 11.92 -1.51 -10.83
C HIS A 31 13.11 -2.48 -10.71
N PRO A 32 12.86 -3.78 -10.43
CA PRO A 32 13.92 -4.76 -10.37
C PRO A 32 14.51 -5.02 -11.77
N THR A 33 15.79 -5.35 -11.81
CA THR A 33 16.42 -5.98 -12.98
C THR A 33 16.05 -7.47 -13.06
N ASP A 34 16.24 -8.09 -14.22
CA ASP A 34 15.99 -9.53 -14.41
C ASP A 34 16.80 -10.39 -13.42
N GLU A 35 18.06 -10.01 -13.18
CA GLU A 35 18.92 -10.71 -12.25
C GLU A 35 18.42 -10.61 -10.80
N GLU A 36 17.87 -9.47 -10.40
CA GLU A 36 17.28 -9.28 -9.07
C GLU A 36 15.97 -10.06 -8.93
N LEU A 37 15.14 -10.05 -9.97
CA LEU A 37 13.91 -10.83 -10.01
C LEU A 37 14.20 -12.32 -9.79
N VAL A 38 15.17 -12.88 -10.52
CA VAL A 38 15.54 -14.30 -10.40
C VAL A 38 16.24 -14.59 -9.07
N ARG A 39 17.33 -13.87 -8.74
CA ARG A 39 18.20 -14.23 -7.61
C ARG A 39 17.60 -13.88 -6.25
N TYR A 40 16.89 -12.75 -6.15
CA TYR A 40 16.38 -12.25 -4.88
C TYR A 40 14.92 -12.64 -4.63
N TYR A 41 14.06 -12.55 -5.65
CA TYR A 41 12.63 -12.82 -5.49
C TYR A 41 12.28 -14.28 -5.76
N LEU A 42 12.49 -14.77 -6.99
CA LEU A 42 12.05 -16.10 -7.39
C LEU A 42 12.83 -17.23 -6.71
N ARG A 43 14.17 -17.17 -6.72
CA ARG A 43 15.00 -18.20 -6.06
C ARG A 43 14.72 -18.29 -4.57
N ARG A 44 14.50 -17.15 -3.90
CA ARG A 44 14.17 -17.11 -2.48
C ARG A 44 12.80 -17.74 -2.21
N LYS A 45 11.82 -17.45 -3.07
CA LYS A 45 10.45 -18.00 -3.03
C LYS A 45 10.49 -19.54 -3.10
N VAL A 46 11.17 -20.10 -4.11
CA VAL A 46 11.25 -21.58 -4.27
C VAL A 46 12.02 -22.26 -3.14
N CYS A 47 13.01 -21.57 -2.55
CA CYS A 47 13.75 -22.07 -1.39
C CYS A 47 13.00 -21.86 -0.05
N ARG A 48 11.76 -21.34 -0.05
CA ARG A 48 10.98 -20.97 1.14
C ARG A 48 11.76 -20.10 2.14
N LYS A 49 12.65 -19.26 1.64
CA LYS A 49 13.45 -18.35 2.47
C LYS A 49 12.61 -17.11 2.80
N PRO A 50 12.67 -16.59 4.04
CA PRO A 50 11.86 -15.47 4.46
C PRO A 50 12.20 -14.20 3.67
N PHE A 51 11.17 -13.44 3.30
CA PHE A 51 11.31 -12.12 2.70
C PHE A 51 11.33 -11.06 3.79
N ARG A 52 12.16 -10.01 3.61
CA ARG A 52 12.11 -8.83 4.47
C ARG A 52 10.87 -7.96 4.18
N PHE A 53 10.35 -8.07 2.96
CA PHE A 53 9.22 -7.30 2.47
C PHE A 53 8.51 -8.14 1.40
N GLU A 54 7.19 -8.23 1.49
CA GLU A 54 6.34 -8.94 0.53
C GLU A 54 6.02 -8.03 -0.66
N ALA A 55 6.93 -7.98 -1.65
CA ALA A 55 6.76 -7.14 -2.83
C ALA A 55 5.89 -7.78 -3.92
N VAL A 56 5.72 -9.10 -3.90
CA VAL A 56 5.08 -9.88 -4.96
C VAL A 56 4.03 -10.79 -4.33
N SER A 57 2.76 -10.63 -4.74
CA SER A 57 1.64 -11.47 -4.32
C SER A 57 1.53 -12.73 -5.18
N GLU A 58 0.91 -13.78 -4.64
CA GLU A 58 0.57 -14.99 -5.41
C GLU A 58 -0.80 -14.83 -6.07
N VAL A 59 -0.88 -15.11 -7.37
CA VAL A 59 -2.11 -15.04 -8.16
C VAL A 59 -2.10 -16.23 -9.11
N ASP A 60 -3.27 -16.86 -9.31
CA ASP A 60 -3.46 -17.88 -10.34
C ASP A 60 -3.76 -17.19 -11.68
N VAL A 61 -3.04 -17.56 -12.73
CA VAL A 61 -3.01 -16.86 -14.03
C VAL A 61 -3.48 -17.77 -15.14
#